data_AF-A0A534ZZJ4-F1
#
_entry.id   AF-A0A534ZZJ4-F1
#
_cell.length_a   1.000
_cell.length_b   1.000
_cell.length_c   1.000
_cell.angle_alpha   90.00
_cell.angle_beta   90.00
_cell.angle_gamma   90.00
#
_symmetry.space_group_name_H-M   'P 1'
#
loop_
_entity.id
_entity.type
_entity.pdbx_description
1 polymer ?
#
loop_
_entity_poly.entity_id
_entity_poly.type
_entity_poly.pdbx_seq_one_letter_code
_entity_poly.pdbx_strand_id
1 'polypeptide(L)'
;MQASPDTLNADGVSQSVVRIQVRDQNGQPAPGRRLVVRLAQGDGFLVAGSVVVGPLQTAASLVSDGGGVVQVVYTAGFGIGLVVIAVKPYSFDATNDPLQQEKVVGIFQQ
;
A
#
# COMPACT_ATOMS: atom_id res chain seq x y z
N MET A 1 8.08 3.31 -2.93
CA MET A 1 7.11 2.91 -1.90
C MET A 1 7.85 3.02 -0.60
N GLN A 2 7.27 3.74 0.33
CA GLN A 2 7.93 4.13 1.57
C GLN A 2 6.85 4.33 2.62
N ALA A 3 7.11 3.84 3.83
CA ALA A 3 6.26 3.96 5.00
C ALA A 3 6.89 4.99 5.94
N SER A 4 6.06 5.78 6.63
CA SER A 4 6.55 6.80 7.56
C SER A 4 5.51 7.05 8.66
N PRO A 5 5.84 6.76 9.93
CA PRO A 5 7.05 6.05 10.38
C PRO A 5 7.06 4.57 9.92
N ASP A 6 8.25 3.96 9.83
CA ASP A 6 8.43 2.54 9.52
C ASP A 6 8.49 1.65 10.77
N THR A 7 8.38 2.25 11.95
CA THR A 7 8.28 1.56 13.25
C THR A 7 7.09 2.13 14.02
N LEU A 8 6.24 1.26 14.58
CA LEU A 8 5.03 1.60 15.32
C LEU A 8 4.93 0.78 16.61
N ASN A 9 4.18 1.30 17.59
CA ASN A 9 3.77 0.50 18.74
C ASN A 9 2.64 -0.45 18.32
N ALA A 10 2.66 -1.69 18.79
CA ALA A 10 1.59 -2.67 18.57
C ALA A 10 0.37 -2.40 19.51
N ASP A 11 -0.21 -1.21 19.43
CA ASP A 11 -1.25 -0.71 20.36
C ASP A 11 -2.66 -0.67 19.74
N GLY A 12 -2.83 -1.12 18.50
CA GLY A 12 -4.11 -1.09 17.79
C GLY A 12 -4.52 0.28 17.24
N VAL A 13 -3.73 1.34 17.45
CA VAL A 13 -4.09 2.73 17.11
C VAL A 13 -2.97 3.53 16.44
N SER A 14 -1.72 3.14 16.62
CA SER A 14 -0.54 3.75 16.02
C SER A 14 -0.61 3.68 14.49
N GLN A 15 -0.23 4.75 13.78
CA GLN A 15 -0.45 4.87 12.34
C GLN A 15 0.83 5.16 11.55
N SER A 16 0.92 4.58 10.35
CA SER A 16 1.94 4.88 9.35
C SER A 16 1.32 5.28 8.03
N VAL A 17 1.91 6.27 7.36
CA VAL A 17 1.51 6.66 6.02
C VAL A 17 2.41 5.96 5.01
N VAL A 18 1.81 5.13 4.17
CA VAL A 18 2.48 4.46 3.06
C VAL A 18 2.27 5.26 1.79
N ARG A 19 3.37 5.81 1.26
CA ARG A 19 3.41 6.56 0.01
C ARG A 19 3.95 5.70 -1.13
N ILE A 20 3.17 5.60 -2.19
CA ILE A 20 3.51 4.87 -3.41
C ILE A 20 3.63 5.89 -4.55
N GLN A 21 4.77 5.88 -5.25
CA GLN A 21 4.99 6.67 -6.45
C GLN A 21 4.84 5.74 -7.66
N VAL A 22 3.85 6.02 -8.50
CA VAL A 22 3.59 5.34 -9.76
C VAL A 22 4.26 6.14 -10.87
N ARG A 23 5.10 5.46 -11.66
CA ARG A 23 5.79 6.03 -12.80
C ARG A 23 5.58 5.15 -14.03
N ASP A 24 5.53 5.74 -15.20
CA ASP A 24 5.52 4.99 -16.44
C ASP A 24 6.92 4.41 -16.78
N GLN A 25 6.99 3.70 -17.90
CA GLN A 25 8.25 3.15 -18.44
C GLN A 25 9.33 4.21 -18.76
N ASN A 26 8.94 5.48 -18.91
CA ASN A 26 9.84 6.61 -19.15
C ASN A 26 10.25 7.30 -17.84
N GLY A 27 9.82 6.80 -16.69
CA GLY A 27 10.09 7.38 -15.37
C GLY A 27 9.24 8.60 -15.02
N GLN A 28 8.25 8.95 -15.85
CA GLN A 28 7.33 10.08 -15.64
C GLN A 28 6.19 9.68 -14.70
N PRO A 29 5.60 10.62 -13.94
CA PRO A 29 4.41 10.34 -13.14
C PRO A 29 3.28 9.74 -13.98
N ALA A 30 2.67 8.65 -13.49
CA ALA A 30 1.58 7.98 -14.18
C ALA A 30 0.25 8.19 -13.42
N PRO A 31 -0.49 9.29 -13.68
CA PRO A 31 -1.77 9.56 -13.05
C PRO A 31 -2.87 8.60 -13.55
N GLY A 32 -3.94 8.44 -12.76
CA GLY A 32 -5.10 7.62 -13.16
C GLY A 32 -4.85 6.11 -13.16
N ARG A 33 -3.70 5.66 -12.66
CA ARG A 33 -3.35 4.24 -12.58
C ARG A 33 -3.99 3.63 -11.34
N ARG A 34 -4.78 2.59 -11.56
CA ARG A 34 -5.42 1.83 -10.48
C ARG A 34 -4.44 0.80 -9.91
N LEU A 35 -4.38 0.73 -8.59
CA LEU A 35 -3.54 -0.18 -7.82
C LEU A 35 -4.39 -0.93 -6.79
N VAL A 36 -3.96 -2.12 -6.44
CA VAL A 36 -4.43 -2.87 -5.27
C VAL A 36 -3.31 -2.89 -4.24
N VAL A 37 -3.58 -2.31 -3.08
CA VAL A 37 -2.72 -2.40 -1.90
C VAL A 37 -3.31 -3.41 -0.95
N ARG A 38 -2.47 -4.26 -0.34
CA ARG A 38 -2.89 -5.26 0.63
C ARG A 38 -1.89 -5.43 1.77
N LEU A 39 -2.39 -5.86 2.91
CA LEU A 39 -1.59 -6.44 3.99
C LEU A 39 -1.18 -7.87 3.56
N ALA A 40 0.09 -8.07 3.26
CA ALA A 40 0.63 -9.37 2.84
C ALA A 40 1.05 -10.25 4.03
N GLN A 41 1.45 -9.61 5.14
CA GLN A 41 1.86 -10.26 6.39
C GLN A 41 1.62 -9.32 7.57
N GLY A 42 1.35 -9.89 8.75
CA GLY A 42 1.12 -9.15 9.99
C GLY A 42 -0.36 -8.88 10.24
N ASP A 43 -0.65 -8.11 11.28
CA ASP A 43 -1.99 -7.68 11.67
C ASP A 43 -2.17 -6.16 11.52
N GLY A 44 -3.36 -5.67 11.89
CA GLY A 44 -3.78 -4.29 11.67
C GLY A 44 -4.69 -4.15 10.45
N PHE A 45 -4.90 -2.92 10.00
CA PHE A 45 -5.82 -2.63 8.90
C PHE A 45 -5.36 -1.44 8.05
N LEU A 46 -5.82 -1.41 6.80
CA LEU A 46 -5.55 -0.32 5.86
C LEU A 46 -6.75 0.63 5.79
N VAL A 47 -6.49 1.90 6.00
CA VAL A 47 -7.44 2.99 5.77
C VAL A 47 -7.07 3.72 4.50
N ALA A 48 -7.98 3.65 3.53
CA ALA A 48 -7.83 4.24 2.21
C ALA A 48 -8.98 5.23 1.95
N GLY A 49 -8.67 6.37 1.33
CA GLY A 49 -9.68 7.36 0.93
C GLY A 49 -10.66 6.86 -0.14
N SER A 50 -10.32 5.79 -0.87
CA SER A 50 -11.20 5.16 -1.86
C SER A 50 -11.25 3.64 -1.68
N VAL A 51 -12.44 3.19 -1.26
CA VAL A 51 -12.97 1.81 -1.25
C VAL A 51 -12.12 0.76 -0.53
N VAL A 52 -12.59 0.41 0.66
CA VAL A 52 -12.28 -0.83 1.38
C VAL A 52 -12.78 -2.02 0.55
N VAL A 53 -11.89 -2.97 0.23
CA VAL A 53 -12.25 -4.19 -0.50
C VAL A 53 -12.23 -5.38 0.47
N GLY A 54 -13.40 -5.85 0.87
CA GLY A 54 -13.57 -7.09 1.66
C GLY A 54 -13.87 -6.91 3.15
N PRO A 55 -14.34 -7.97 3.84
CA PRO A 55 -14.82 -7.91 5.22
C PRO A 55 -13.74 -7.66 6.28
N LEU A 56 -12.45 -7.68 5.90
CA LEU A 56 -11.31 -7.58 6.83
C LEU A 56 -10.47 -6.30 6.68
N GLN A 57 -10.84 -5.33 5.85
CA GLN A 57 -10.05 -4.09 5.62
C GLN A 57 -8.54 -4.31 5.34
N THR A 58 -8.18 -5.50 4.85
CA THR A 58 -6.79 -5.90 4.56
C THR A 58 -6.36 -5.51 3.15
N ALA A 59 -7.26 -4.96 2.32
CA ALA A 59 -6.94 -4.49 0.98
C ALA A 59 -7.73 -3.22 0.61
N ALA A 60 -7.09 -2.39 -0.20
CA ALA A 60 -7.62 -1.15 -0.74
C ALA A 60 -7.35 -1.05 -2.24
N SER A 61 -8.32 -0.55 -3.00
CA SER A 61 -8.17 -0.26 -4.42
C SER A 61 -8.05 1.24 -4.63
N LEU A 62 -6.86 1.70 -4.97
CA LEU A 62 -6.53 3.12 -5.04
C LEU A 62 -6.20 3.55 -6.48
N VAL A 63 -6.32 4.83 -6.77
CA VAL A 63 -5.96 5.41 -8.07
C VAL A 63 -4.94 6.51 -7.84
N SER A 64 -3.89 6.55 -8.65
CA SER A 64 -2.87 7.60 -8.57
C SER A 64 -3.41 8.97 -8.95
N ASP A 65 -3.00 9.99 -8.19
CA ASP A 65 -3.33 11.40 -8.44
C ASP A 65 -2.58 11.98 -9.66
N GLY A 66 -2.78 13.27 -9.94
CA GLY A 66 -2.11 13.99 -11.04
C GLY A 66 -0.56 13.96 -10.96
N GLY A 67 0.00 13.74 -9.77
CA GLY A 67 1.43 13.57 -9.53
C GLY A 67 1.89 12.11 -9.56
N GLY A 68 1.04 11.17 -9.96
CA GLY A 68 1.34 9.75 -9.95
C GLY A 68 1.52 9.19 -8.53
N VAL A 69 0.92 9.80 -7.51
CA VAL A 69 1.06 9.39 -6.11
C VAL A 69 -0.19 8.67 -5.62
N VAL A 70 0.03 7.64 -4.81
CA VAL A 70 -1.01 6.96 -4.02
C VAL A 70 -0.58 6.95 -2.56
N GLN A 71 -1.51 7.25 -1.67
CA GLN A 71 -1.31 7.16 -0.22
C GLN A 71 -2.34 6.24 0.41
N VAL A 72 -1.89 5.47 1.40
CA VAL A 72 -2.74 4.65 2.25
C VAL A 72 -2.22 4.75 3.68
N VAL A 73 -3.13 4.79 4.63
CA VAL A 73 -2.79 4.79 6.06
C VAL A 73 -2.86 3.35 6.55
N TYR A 74 -1.80 2.89 7.20
CA TYR A 74 -1.78 1.65 7.96
C TYR A 74 -2.01 1.97 9.43
N THR A 75 -2.92 1.24 10.08
CA THR A 75 -3.07 1.27 11.53
C THR A 75 -2.53 -0.05 12.09
N ALA A 76 -1.64 0.07 13.08
CA ALA A 76 -1.04 -1.01 13.83
C ALA A 76 -2.11 -1.94 14.43
N GLY A 77 -1.76 -3.22 14.52
CA GLY A 77 -2.52 -4.19 15.30
C GLY A 77 -1.94 -4.33 16.71
N PHE A 78 -2.10 -5.52 17.29
CA PHE A 78 -1.55 -5.88 18.61
C PHE A 78 -0.39 -6.88 18.49
N GLY A 79 -0.11 -7.38 17.28
CA GLY A 79 0.97 -8.32 16.99
C GLY A 79 2.31 -7.61 16.87
N ILE A 80 3.27 -8.04 17.68
CA ILE A 80 4.67 -7.61 17.54
C ILE A 80 5.29 -8.30 16.32
N GLY A 81 6.11 -7.58 15.56
CA GLY A 81 6.90 -8.13 14.46
C GLY A 81 6.78 -7.35 13.16
N LEU A 82 7.22 -7.99 12.07
CA LEU A 82 7.22 -7.37 10.74
C LEU A 82 5.84 -7.47 10.10
N VAL A 83 5.33 -6.31 9.71
CA VAL A 83 4.17 -6.15 8.85
C VAL A 83 4.64 -5.86 7.44
N VAL A 84 4.07 -6.54 6.46
CA VAL A 84 4.41 -6.33 5.04
C VAL A 84 3.19 -5.82 4.30
N ILE A 85 3.32 -4.65 3.71
CA ILE A 85 2.30 -4.08 2.84
C ILE A 85 2.77 -4.24 1.40
N ALA A 86 1.97 -4.92 0.60
CA ALA A 86 2.22 -5.17 -0.81
C ALA A 86 1.30 -4.32 -1.68
N VAL A 87 1.84 -3.82 -2.79
CA VAL A 87 1.07 -3.13 -3.83
C VAL A 87 1.33 -3.79 -5.17
N LYS A 88 0.26 -3.95 -5.95
CA LYS A 88 0.32 -4.35 -7.35
C LYS A 88 -0.60 -3.45 -8.17
N PRO A 89 -0.30 -3.17 -9.44
CA PRO A 89 -1.25 -2.51 -10.33
C PRO A 89 -2.46 -3.40 -10.58
N TYR A 90 -3.59 -2.75 -10.86
CA TYR A 90 -4.81 -3.40 -11.29
C TYR A 90 -4.75 -3.58 -12.80
N SER A 91 -4.49 -4.79 -13.27
CA SER A 91 -4.31 -5.10 -14.69
C SER A 91 -5.12 -6.32 -15.10
N PHE A 92 -5.71 -6.26 -16.29
CA PHE A 92 -6.33 -7.38 -17.00
C PHE A 92 -5.43 -7.91 -18.15
N ASP A 93 -4.32 -7.23 -18.44
CA ASP A 93 -3.37 -7.58 -19.49
C ASP A 93 -1.96 -7.63 -18.89
N ALA A 94 -1.44 -8.85 -18.72
CA ALA A 94 -0.43 -9.20 -17.72
C ALA A 94 1.01 -9.30 -18.24
N THR A 95 1.28 -8.98 -19.51
CA THR A 95 2.47 -9.57 -20.14
C THR A 95 3.73 -8.69 -20.12
N ASN A 96 3.67 -7.34 -20.10
CA ASN A 96 4.88 -6.52 -20.30
C ASN A 96 4.96 -5.14 -19.58
N ASP A 97 4.11 -4.80 -18.61
CA ASP A 97 4.22 -3.51 -17.91
C ASP A 97 5.18 -3.62 -16.69
N PRO A 98 6.30 -2.85 -16.61
CA PRO A 98 7.23 -2.89 -15.48
C PRO A 98 6.57 -2.52 -14.14
N LEU A 99 5.39 -1.92 -14.14
CA LEU A 99 4.58 -1.70 -12.94
C LEU A 99 3.98 -2.99 -12.37
N GLN A 100 3.94 -4.10 -13.11
CA GLN A 100 3.33 -5.37 -12.69
C GLN A 100 4.06 -6.08 -11.56
N GLN A 101 5.28 -5.63 -11.20
CA GLN A 101 5.97 -6.18 -10.04
C GLN A 101 5.25 -5.77 -8.76
N GLU A 102 4.91 -6.78 -7.96
CA GLU A 102 4.47 -6.55 -6.60
C GLU A 102 5.60 -5.84 -5.85
N LYS A 103 5.32 -4.62 -5.38
CA LYS A 103 6.23 -3.86 -4.56
C LYS A 103 5.80 -3.97 -3.12
N VAL A 104 6.76 -4.17 -2.22
CA VAL A 104 6.48 -4.31 -0.79
C VAL A 104 7.18 -3.22 0.02
N VAL A 105 6.62 -2.94 1.19
CA VAL A 105 7.25 -2.15 2.25
C VAL A 105 7.00 -2.82 3.60
N GLY A 106 8.01 -2.79 4.46
CA GLY A 106 7.93 -3.29 5.82
C GLY A 106 7.59 -2.18 6.81
N ILE A 107 6.80 -2.51 7.83
CA ILE A 107 6.61 -1.72 9.05
C ILE A 107 6.89 -2.65 10.23
N PHE A 108 7.73 -2.22 11.17
CA PHE A 108 8.05 -2.98 12.36
C PHE A 108 7.13 -2.56 13.51
N GLN A 109 6.43 -3.53 14.11
CA GLN A 109 5.62 -3.33 15.30
C GLN A 109 6.39 -3.81 16.54
N GLN A 110 6.41 -3.00 17.60
CA GLN A 110 7.12 -3.25 18.86
C GLN A 110 6.28 -2.96 20.10
#